data_AF-A0A960TXZ7-F1
#
_entry.id   AF-A0A960TXZ7-F1
#
_cell.length_a   1.000
_cell.length_b   1.000
_cell.length_c   1.000
_cell.angle_alpha   90.00
_cell.angle_beta   90.00
_cell.angle_gamma   90.00
#
_symmetry.space_group_name_H-M   'P 1'
#
loop_
_entity.id
_entity.type
_entity.pdbx_description
1 polymer ?
#
loop_
_entity_poly.entity_id
_entity_poly.type
_entity_poly.pdbx_seq_one_letter_code
_entity_poly.pdbx_strand_id
1 'polypeptide(L)'
;MPNVSAHRRAIVTLLFAAIFTTPFATLLTGTAWASDAYLLDLYTGAVKLEHEGQTIEAAHRLDQILLDYADADDPLLESVLFRSAQIHGRELGDFDGARARYEQLIERYPNGRYARRAKVALAALADADSGNADVSREYQSILRHYQDDPDGALSKMRALIDAHPQFAERAAAWMFVGDQHLRRDEFDQSVAAYEQALLGDRLSDADRVRALTAIGDALVEKRDLDAAEAAYRRLEALAKTNRYARTPAETGLARVRDLRVLRRIFQGGLVVVFLYTAVLLIGIPWRKVTWPMAMGVWPEALTLSFIALGVLSGLHDKGPIFVNSVTYLWIGGVFLMGCNNLYIQTRPISKYSLLVFAPLVLVVVLAMCFAVYHSTDLANLLWDSLRYEMQYGALKS
;
A
#
# COMPACT_ATOMS: atom_id res chain seq x y z
N MET A 1 77.11 -26.34 73.30
CA MET A 1 77.34 -26.56 71.85
C MET A 1 77.59 -28.05 71.65
N PRO A 2 77.07 -28.79 70.65
CA PRO A 2 76.00 -28.60 69.65
C PRO A 2 74.76 -29.48 70.01
N ASN A 3 73.57 -29.40 69.40
CA ASN A 3 73.21 -30.06 68.14
C ASN A 3 71.78 -29.61 67.73
N VAL A 4 71.69 -28.60 66.86
CA VAL A 4 70.44 -27.95 66.42
C VAL A 4 69.79 -28.68 65.22
N SER A 5 70.02 -29.99 65.06
CA SER A 5 69.54 -30.73 63.87
C SER A 5 68.30 -31.61 64.08
N ALA A 6 67.79 -31.72 65.32
CA ALA A 6 66.67 -32.63 65.64
C ALA A 6 65.27 -31.97 65.69
N HIS A 7 65.16 -30.63 65.68
CA HIS A 7 63.86 -29.94 65.76
C HIS A 7 63.36 -29.33 64.44
N ARG A 8 64.15 -29.32 63.36
CA ARG A 8 63.69 -28.91 62.02
C ARG A 8 63.08 -30.04 61.19
N ARG A 9 63.23 -31.32 61.59
CA ARG A 9 62.59 -32.44 60.88
C ARG A 9 61.18 -32.76 61.39
N ALA A 10 60.85 -32.44 62.64
CA ALA A 10 59.51 -32.69 63.19
C ALA A 10 58.45 -31.68 62.70
N ILE A 11 58.84 -30.44 62.39
CA ILE A 11 57.89 -29.40 61.92
C ILE A 11 57.66 -29.48 60.40
N VAL A 12 58.62 -29.99 59.61
CA VAL A 12 58.44 -30.20 58.16
C VAL A 12 57.62 -31.46 57.87
N THR A 13 57.63 -32.47 58.74
CA THR A 13 56.79 -33.67 58.55
C THR A 13 55.33 -33.46 59.00
N LEU A 14 55.06 -32.56 59.95
CA LEU A 14 53.68 -32.22 60.37
C LEU A 14 52.98 -31.19 59.47
N LEU A 15 53.71 -30.44 58.65
CA LEU A 15 53.14 -29.55 57.62
C LEU A 15 52.98 -30.20 56.23
N PHE A 16 53.56 -31.38 56.00
CA PHE A 16 53.38 -32.14 54.75
C PHE A 16 52.33 -33.26 54.84
N ALA A 17 51.85 -33.61 56.05
CA ALA A 17 50.82 -34.63 56.26
C ALA A 17 49.39 -34.08 56.36
N ALA A 18 49.19 -32.76 56.32
CA ALA A 18 47.88 -32.10 56.38
C ALA A 18 47.37 -31.58 55.01
N ILE A 19 48.07 -31.88 53.91
CA ILE A 19 47.72 -31.42 52.55
C ILE A 19 47.27 -32.57 51.62
N PHE A 20 47.28 -33.84 52.06
CA PHE A 20 47.01 -34.98 51.18
C PHE A 20 46.01 -36.03 51.69
N THR A 21 45.03 -35.64 52.53
CA THR A 21 43.93 -36.55 52.92
C THR A 21 42.59 -35.83 53.11
N THR A 22 42.07 -35.24 52.03
CA THR A 22 40.62 -35.01 51.89
C THR A 22 40.20 -35.26 50.45
N PRO A 23 39.64 -36.44 50.12
CA PRO A 23 38.67 -36.56 49.04
C PRO A 23 37.30 -36.29 49.66
N PHE A 24 36.97 -35.02 49.87
CA PHE A 24 35.60 -34.61 50.20
C PHE A 24 35.26 -33.31 49.47
N ALA A 25 35.61 -33.26 48.19
CA ALA A 25 35.23 -32.22 47.25
C ALA A 25 34.61 -32.82 45.97
N THR A 26 33.93 -33.96 46.11
CA THR A 26 33.24 -34.67 45.02
C THR A 26 31.87 -35.20 45.46
N LEU A 27 31.13 -34.42 46.25
CA LEU A 27 29.76 -34.76 46.63
C LEU A 27 28.74 -33.64 46.43
N LEU A 28 29.12 -32.52 45.81
CA LEU A 28 28.17 -31.44 45.45
C LEU A 28 28.39 -30.80 44.06
N THR A 29 29.28 -31.32 43.22
CA THR A 29 29.43 -30.86 41.81
C THR A 29 29.15 -31.96 40.79
N GLY A 30 28.85 -33.19 41.23
CA GLY A 30 28.62 -34.34 40.37
C GLY A 30 27.20 -34.45 39.78
N THR A 31 26.26 -33.59 40.17
CA THR A 31 24.87 -33.69 39.71
C THR A 31 24.54 -32.78 38.52
N ALA A 32 25.22 -31.64 38.37
CA ALA A 32 24.93 -30.70 37.27
C ALA A 32 25.55 -31.12 35.93
N TRP A 33 26.73 -31.75 35.91
CA TRP A 33 27.36 -32.20 34.65
C TRP A 33 26.79 -33.52 34.13
N ALA A 34 26.15 -34.30 35.01
CA ALA A 34 25.50 -35.56 34.63
C ALA A 34 24.07 -35.35 34.08
N SER A 35 23.38 -34.27 34.48
CA SER A 35 22.05 -33.94 33.97
C SER A 35 22.07 -33.50 32.50
N ASP A 36 23.05 -32.67 32.13
CA ASP A 36 23.08 -32.02 30.81
C ASP A 36 23.40 -33.03 29.69
N ALA A 37 24.31 -33.98 29.97
CA ALA A 37 24.65 -35.06 29.05
C ALA A 37 23.50 -36.06 28.88
N TYR A 38 22.73 -36.29 29.95
CA TYR A 38 21.59 -37.21 29.93
C TYR A 38 20.38 -36.59 29.23
N LEU A 39 20.09 -35.30 29.44
CA LEU A 39 19.02 -34.60 28.72
C LEU A 39 19.30 -34.54 27.21
N LEU A 40 20.55 -34.34 26.82
CA LEU A 40 20.96 -34.39 25.41
C LEU A 40 20.76 -35.77 24.81
N ASP A 41 21.14 -36.84 25.52
CA ASP A 41 20.90 -38.22 25.08
C ASP A 41 19.41 -38.48 24.86
N LEU A 42 18.56 -38.13 25.84
CA LEU A 42 17.10 -38.26 25.74
C LEU A 42 16.53 -37.50 24.54
N TYR A 43 16.95 -36.24 24.34
CA TYR A 43 16.50 -35.42 23.21
C TYR A 43 16.94 -36.01 21.86
N THR A 44 18.20 -36.48 21.75
CA THR A 44 18.68 -37.10 20.50
C THR A 44 17.98 -38.42 20.21
N GLY A 45 17.63 -39.20 21.24
CA GLY A 45 16.80 -40.40 21.12
C GLY A 45 15.42 -40.08 20.54
N ALA A 46 14.77 -39.02 21.02
CA ALA A 46 13.48 -38.58 20.49
C ALA A 46 13.56 -38.10 19.03
N VAL A 47 14.61 -37.36 18.66
CA VAL A 47 14.84 -36.92 17.27
C VAL A 47 15.10 -38.12 16.34
N LYS A 48 15.81 -39.15 16.83
CA LYS A 48 16.03 -40.38 16.06
C LYS A 48 14.73 -41.11 15.77
N LEU A 49 13.84 -41.25 16.76
CA LEU A 49 12.51 -41.85 16.58
C LEU A 49 11.69 -41.11 15.52
N GLU A 50 11.78 -39.78 15.50
CA GLU A 50 11.12 -38.97 14.47
C GLU A 50 11.68 -39.25 13.07
N HIS A 51 13.00 -39.36 12.90
CA HIS A 51 13.62 -39.72 11.62
C HIS A 51 13.27 -41.14 11.15
N GLU A 52 12.98 -42.04 12.08
CA GLU A 52 12.49 -43.39 11.80
C GLU A 52 10.97 -43.42 11.46
N GLY A 53 10.31 -42.26 11.45
CA GLY A 53 8.88 -42.10 11.15
C GLY A 53 7.96 -42.47 12.32
N GLN A 54 8.50 -42.69 13.52
CA GLN A 54 7.74 -43.02 14.72
C GLN A 54 7.28 -41.76 15.44
N THR A 55 6.52 -40.92 14.74
CA THR A 55 6.23 -39.54 15.13
C THR A 55 5.44 -39.41 16.45
N ILE A 56 4.53 -40.36 16.71
CA ILE A 56 3.75 -40.40 17.96
C ILE A 56 4.66 -40.72 19.16
N GLU A 57 5.58 -41.68 19.00
CA GLU A 57 6.50 -42.08 20.07
C GLU A 57 7.55 -41.00 20.33
N ALA A 58 8.03 -40.33 19.27
CA ALA A 58 8.90 -39.16 19.39
C ALA A 58 8.22 -38.02 20.16
N ALA A 59 6.96 -37.70 19.84
CA ALA A 59 6.20 -36.67 20.57
C ALA A 59 6.05 -37.01 22.06
N HIS A 60 5.64 -38.25 22.37
CA HIS A 60 5.50 -38.71 23.74
C HIS A 60 6.83 -38.64 24.52
N ARG A 61 7.95 -39.00 23.89
CA ARG A 61 9.28 -38.89 24.51
C ARG A 61 9.68 -37.45 24.79
N LEU A 62 9.41 -36.52 23.87
CA LEU A 62 9.67 -35.10 24.10
C LEU A 62 8.80 -34.54 25.23
N ASP A 63 7.53 -34.96 25.31
CA ASP A 63 6.62 -34.53 26.37
C ASP A 63 7.03 -35.07 27.75
N GLN A 64 7.50 -36.32 27.81
CA GLN A 64 8.08 -36.89 29.01
C GLN A 64 9.30 -36.09 29.48
N ILE A 65 10.19 -35.70 28.55
CA ILE A 65 11.32 -34.83 28.88
C ILE A 65 10.84 -33.50 29.48
N LEU A 66 9.81 -32.87 28.92
CA LEU A 66 9.27 -31.61 29.43
C LEU A 66 8.60 -31.75 30.81
N LEU A 67 8.05 -32.93 31.13
CA LEU A 67 7.47 -33.24 32.43
C LEU A 67 8.55 -33.52 33.48
N ASP A 68 9.51 -34.39 33.15
CA ASP A 68 10.57 -34.80 34.06
C ASP A 68 11.52 -33.64 34.40
N TYR A 69 11.64 -32.67 33.48
CA TYR A 69 12.47 -31.48 33.62
C TYR A 69 11.64 -30.18 33.74
N ALA A 70 10.40 -30.27 34.21
CA ALA A 70 9.48 -29.13 34.28
C ALA A 70 10.05 -27.94 35.06
N ASP A 71 10.86 -28.17 36.09
CA ASP A 71 11.45 -27.12 36.94
C ASP A 71 12.91 -26.76 36.58
N ALA A 72 13.51 -27.44 35.59
CA ALA A 72 14.92 -27.23 35.25
C ALA A 72 15.13 -26.01 34.33
N ASP A 73 16.07 -25.14 34.63
CA ASP A 73 16.41 -24.00 33.75
C ASP A 73 17.56 -24.37 32.80
N ASP A 74 17.29 -25.31 31.89
CA ASP A 74 18.25 -25.79 30.90
C ASP A 74 17.96 -25.18 29.50
N PRO A 75 18.93 -24.54 28.83
CA PRO A 75 18.76 -24.00 27.48
C PRO A 75 18.34 -25.03 26.43
N LEU A 76 18.64 -26.31 26.61
CA LEU A 76 18.26 -27.38 25.69
C LEU A 76 16.75 -27.61 25.69
N LEU A 77 16.05 -27.35 26.81
CA LEU A 77 14.59 -27.45 26.89
C LEU A 77 13.89 -26.47 25.94
N GLU A 78 14.54 -25.37 25.57
CA GLU A 78 14.05 -24.49 24.50
C GLU A 78 13.92 -25.25 23.17
N SER A 79 14.91 -26.09 22.85
CA SER A 79 14.92 -26.91 21.63
C SER A 79 13.89 -28.04 21.71
N VAL A 80 13.74 -28.66 22.89
CA VAL A 80 12.72 -29.69 23.16
C VAL A 80 11.31 -29.12 22.98
N LEU A 81 11.02 -27.95 23.58
CA LEU A 81 9.74 -27.25 23.42
C LEU A 81 9.46 -26.89 21.97
N PHE A 82 10.44 -26.32 21.26
CA PHE A 82 10.27 -25.94 19.87
C PHE A 82 10.00 -27.16 18.98
N ARG A 83 10.73 -28.26 19.21
CA ARG A 83 10.59 -29.49 18.43
C ARG A 83 9.27 -30.19 18.71
N SER A 84 8.89 -30.31 19.99
CA SER A 84 7.60 -30.88 20.39
C SER A 84 6.44 -30.09 19.77
N ALA A 85 6.48 -28.75 19.83
CA ALA A 85 5.48 -27.90 19.18
C ALA A 85 5.37 -28.12 17.65
N GLN A 86 6.49 -28.36 16.97
CA GLN A 86 6.48 -28.67 15.53
C GLN A 86 5.82 -30.02 15.23
N ILE A 87 6.14 -31.06 16.02
CA ILE A 87 5.58 -32.40 15.82
C ILE A 87 4.07 -32.39 16.08
N HIS A 88 3.62 -31.79 17.18
CA HIS A 88 2.20 -31.65 17.48
C HIS A 88 1.45 -30.91 16.36
N GLY A 89 1.99 -29.79 15.88
CA GLY A 89 1.29 -28.96 14.90
C GLY A 89 1.32 -29.49 13.47
N ARG A 90 2.46 -30.01 13.00
CA ARG A 90 2.63 -30.41 11.60
C ARG A 90 2.29 -31.86 11.32
N GLU A 91 2.69 -32.75 12.23
CA GLU A 91 2.65 -34.19 11.97
C GLU A 91 1.44 -34.84 12.64
N LEU A 92 1.06 -34.37 13.83
CA LEU A 92 -0.09 -34.91 14.58
C LEU A 92 -1.37 -34.11 14.35
N GLY A 93 -1.29 -32.89 13.79
CA GLY A 93 -2.44 -32.01 13.59
C GLY A 93 -3.07 -31.49 14.90
N ASP A 94 -2.37 -31.62 16.01
CA ASP A 94 -2.76 -31.15 17.34
C ASP A 94 -2.33 -29.68 17.50
N PHE A 95 -3.15 -28.78 16.96
CA PHE A 95 -2.86 -27.34 16.97
C PHE A 95 -2.92 -26.72 18.37
N ASP A 96 -3.78 -27.23 19.26
CA ASP A 96 -3.87 -26.80 20.65
C ASP A 96 -2.60 -27.21 21.43
N GLY A 97 -2.15 -28.46 21.25
CA GLY A 97 -0.90 -28.93 21.83
C GLY A 97 0.32 -28.17 21.31
N ALA A 98 0.34 -27.83 20.02
CA ALA A 98 1.40 -27.01 19.43
C ALA A 98 1.41 -25.58 19.97
N ARG A 99 0.23 -24.96 20.12
CA ARG A 99 0.03 -23.63 20.68
C ARG A 99 0.58 -23.54 22.10
N ALA A 100 0.14 -24.45 22.98
CA ALA A 100 0.56 -24.46 24.38
C ALA A 100 2.09 -24.53 24.53
N ARG A 101 2.77 -25.34 23.71
CA ARG A 101 4.23 -25.49 23.73
C ARG A 101 4.98 -24.28 23.18
N TYR A 102 4.46 -23.62 22.14
CA TYR A 102 5.04 -22.37 21.64
C TYR A 102 4.86 -21.22 22.64
N GLU A 103 3.71 -21.13 23.32
CA GLU A 103 3.46 -20.15 24.38
C GLU A 103 4.41 -20.38 25.56
N GLN A 104 4.52 -21.61 26.03
CA GLN A 104 5.44 -21.99 27.10
C GLN A 104 6.90 -21.67 26.75
N LEU A 105 7.31 -21.88 25.49
CA LEU A 105 8.65 -21.49 25.01
C LEU A 105 8.86 -19.99 25.09
N ILE A 106 7.90 -19.19 24.63
CA ILE A 106 8.01 -17.72 24.62
C ILE A 106 8.01 -17.16 26.04
N GLU A 107 7.24 -17.74 26.94
CA GLU A 107 7.15 -17.33 28.35
C GLU A 107 8.44 -17.66 29.11
N ARG A 108 8.95 -18.89 28.97
CA ARG A 108 10.13 -19.37 29.69
C ARG A 108 11.44 -18.90 29.10
N TYR A 109 11.51 -18.76 27.77
CA TYR A 109 12.72 -18.38 27.03
C TYR A 109 12.46 -17.18 26.10
N PRO A 110 12.09 -15.99 26.62
CA PRO A 110 11.66 -14.85 25.79
C PRO A 110 12.73 -14.32 24.83
N ASN A 111 14.00 -14.52 25.17
CA ASN A 111 15.18 -14.13 24.38
C ASN A 111 15.92 -15.33 23.79
N GLY A 112 15.31 -16.52 23.82
CA GLY A 112 15.90 -17.75 23.31
C GLY A 112 16.06 -17.76 21.78
N ARG A 113 16.88 -18.69 21.27
CA ARG A 113 17.20 -18.82 19.84
C ARG A 113 15.95 -19.04 18.98
N TYR A 114 14.96 -19.73 19.53
CA TYR A 114 13.71 -20.13 18.89
C TYR A 114 12.53 -19.23 19.26
N ALA A 115 12.64 -18.35 20.26
CA ALA A 115 11.55 -17.47 20.70
C ALA A 115 10.91 -16.66 19.56
N ARG A 116 11.74 -16.08 18.68
CA ARG A 116 11.24 -15.36 17.50
C ARG A 116 10.52 -16.28 16.51
N ARG A 117 11.03 -17.49 16.29
CA ARG A 117 10.41 -18.47 15.38
C ARG A 117 9.12 -19.03 15.96
N ALA A 118 9.06 -19.24 17.27
CA ALA A 118 7.87 -19.64 17.99
C ALA A 118 6.76 -18.59 17.87
N LYS A 119 7.07 -17.29 18.00
CA LYS A 119 6.09 -16.20 17.79
C LYS A 119 5.48 -16.22 16.39
N VAL A 120 6.30 -16.47 15.36
CA VAL A 120 5.82 -16.59 13.97
C VAL A 120 4.96 -17.84 13.78
N ALA A 121 5.38 -18.98 14.34
CA ALA A 121 4.64 -20.23 14.25
C ALA A 121 3.29 -20.17 14.99
N LEU A 122 3.26 -19.52 16.16
CA LEU A 122 2.05 -19.29 16.94
C LEU A 122 1.02 -18.44 16.19
N ALA A 123 1.48 -17.37 15.51
CA ALA A 123 0.62 -16.57 14.64
C ALA A 123 0.03 -17.40 13.49
N ALA A 124 0.84 -18.22 12.82
CA ALA A 124 0.37 -19.11 11.75
C ALA A 124 -0.61 -20.18 12.25
N LEU A 125 -0.44 -20.70 13.47
CA LEU A 125 -1.37 -21.64 14.10
C LEU A 125 -2.70 -20.99 14.48
N ALA A 126 -2.70 -19.73 14.91
CA ALA A 126 -3.92 -18.97 15.15
C ALA A 126 -4.74 -18.77 13.86
N ASP A 127 -4.08 -18.69 12.71
CA ASP A 127 -4.75 -18.64 11.40
C ASP A 127 -5.32 -20.03 11.01
N ALA A 128 -4.60 -21.12 11.27
CA ALA A 128 -5.03 -22.49 10.95
C ALA A 128 -6.22 -23.00 11.80
N ASP A 129 -6.26 -22.64 13.09
CA ASP A 129 -7.27 -23.08 14.07
C ASP A 129 -8.66 -22.42 13.88
N SER A 130 -8.72 -21.36 13.09
CA SER A 130 -9.94 -20.54 12.93
C SER A 130 -10.92 -21.02 11.84
N GLY A 131 -10.69 -22.18 11.20
CA GLY A 131 -11.43 -22.59 10.00
C GLY A 131 -11.17 -21.71 8.77
N ASN A 132 -10.29 -20.71 8.89
CA ASN A 132 -9.95 -19.78 7.82
C ASN A 132 -9.00 -20.37 6.78
N ALA A 133 -8.35 -21.52 7.01
CA ALA A 133 -7.48 -22.13 6.00
C ALA A 133 -8.22 -22.42 4.68
N ASP A 134 -9.50 -22.79 4.78
CA ASP A 134 -10.37 -23.06 3.63
C ASP A 134 -10.78 -21.77 2.93
N VAL A 135 -11.13 -20.75 3.72
CA VAL A 135 -11.49 -19.40 3.25
C VAL A 135 -10.31 -18.72 2.57
N SER A 136 -9.10 -18.81 3.15
CA SER A 136 -7.87 -18.31 2.55
C SER A 136 -7.54 -19.04 1.26
N ARG A 137 -7.78 -20.36 1.16
CA ARG A 137 -7.65 -21.10 -0.11
C ARG A 137 -8.63 -20.61 -1.16
N GLU A 138 -9.88 -20.35 -0.78
CA GLU A 138 -10.89 -19.80 -1.67
C GLU A 138 -10.54 -18.38 -2.15
N TYR A 139 -10.13 -17.50 -1.24
CA TYR A 139 -9.59 -16.17 -1.55
C TYR A 139 -8.47 -16.24 -2.60
N GLN A 140 -7.47 -17.11 -2.38
CA GLN A 140 -6.35 -17.30 -3.30
C GLN A 140 -6.77 -17.91 -4.65
N SER A 141 -7.85 -18.71 -4.68
CA SER A 141 -8.41 -19.26 -5.92
C SER A 141 -9.08 -18.16 -6.76
N ILE A 142 -9.83 -17.25 -6.10
CA ILE A 142 -10.47 -16.11 -6.76
C ILE A 142 -9.42 -15.20 -7.40
N LEU A 143 -8.33 -14.88 -6.67
CA LEU A 143 -7.26 -14.04 -7.20
C LEU A 143 -6.53 -14.68 -8.40
N ARG A 144 -6.35 -16.01 -8.40
CA ARG A 144 -5.68 -16.71 -9.51
C ARG A 144 -6.46 -16.64 -10.81
N HIS A 145 -7.79 -16.78 -10.75
CA HIS A 145 -8.67 -16.77 -11.93
C HIS A 145 -9.19 -15.36 -12.27
N TYR A 146 -8.68 -14.33 -11.61
CA TYR A 146 -9.13 -12.96 -11.80
C TYR A 146 -8.93 -12.48 -13.24
N GLN A 147 -7.82 -12.85 -13.90
CA GLN A 147 -7.57 -12.41 -15.28
C GLN A 147 -8.55 -13.02 -16.28
N ASP A 148 -9.12 -14.19 -15.96
CA ASP A 148 -10.05 -14.91 -16.84
C ASP A 148 -11.47 -14.34 -16.73
N ASP A 149 -11.90 -13.99 -15.52
CA ASP A 149 -13.25 -13.48 -15.24
C ASP A 149 -13.23 -12.41 -14.11
N PRO A 150 -12.92 -11.15 -14.43
CA PRO A 150 -12.87 -10.06 -13.45
C PRO A 150 -14.20 -9.83 -12.73
N ASP A 151 -15.32 -9.94 -13.44
CA ASP A 151 -16.65 -9.65 -12.93
C ASP A 151 -17.16 -10.76 -12.00
N GLY A 152 -16.92 -12.02 -12.38
CA GLY A 152 -17.19 -13.17 -11.52
C GLY A 152 -16.26 -13.21 -10.32
N ALA A 153 -14.99 -12.82 -10.47
CA ALA A 153 -14.07 -12.71 -9.34
C ALA A 153 -14.52 -11.65 -8.33
N LEU A 154 -14.96 -10.47 -8.77
CA LEU A 154 -15.53 -9.44 -7.90
C LEU A 154 -16.76 -9.95 -7.15
N SER A 155 -17.66 -10.64 -7.85
CA SER A 155 -18.89 -11.19 -7.26
C SER A 155 -18.59 -12.27 -6.21
N LYS A 156 -17.66 -13.19 -6.51
CA LYS A 156 -17.20 -14.22 -5.57
C LYS A 156 -16.49 -13.62 -4.37
N MET A 157 -15.67 -12.58 -4.58
CA MET A 157 -14.95 -11.91 -3.49
C MET A 157 -15.93 -11.26 -2.51
N ARG A 158 -16.97 -10.59 -2.99
CA ARG A 158 -18.02 -10.02 -2.15
C ARG A 158 -18.76 -11.10 -1.36
N ALA A 159 -19.16 -12.19 -2.02
CA ALA A 159 -19.81 -13.32 -1.35
C ALA A 159 -18.93 -13.93 -0.24
N LEU A 160 -17.62 -14.05 -0.48
CA LEU A 160 -16.65 -14.53 0.51
C LEU A 160 -16.60 -13.62 1.74
N ILE A 161 -16.54 -12.29 1.52
CA ILE A 161 -16.51 -11.30 2.60
C ILE A 161 -17.80 -11.34 3.43
N ASP A 162 -18.95 -11.44 2.76
CA ASP A 162 -20.26 -11.47 3.42
C ASP A 162 -20.45 -12.76 4.23
N ALA A 163 -19.99 -13.90 3.69
CA ALA A 163 -20.05 -15.20 4.35
C ALA A 163 -19.07 -15.31 5.53
N HIS A 164 -17.91 -14.65 5.45
CA HIS A 164 -16.85 -14.72 6.45
C HIS A 164 -16.41 -13.33 6.91
N PRO A 165 -17.14 -12.64 7.80
CA PRO A 165 -16.79 -11.27 8.21
C PRO A 165 -15.52 -11.12 9.04
N GLN A 166 -14.87 -12.21 9.48
CA GLN A 166 -13.70 -12.20 10.37
C GLN A 166 -12.48 -12.94 9.83
N PHE A 167 -12.46 -13.33 8.55
CA PHE A 167 -11.30 -14.00 7.97
C PHE A 167 -10.08 -13.08 7.87
N ALA A 168 -8.88 -13.68 7.91
CA ALA A 168 -7.62 -12.98 8.03
C ALA A 168 -7.38 -11.96 6.89
N GLU A 169 -7.69 -12.33 5.65
CA GLU A 169 -7.47 -11.51 4.46
C GLU A 169 -8.62 -10.52 4.17
N ARG A 170 -9.58 -10.34 5.09
CA ARG A 170 -10.74 -9.46 4.88
C ARG A 170 -10.37 -8.07 4.38
N ALA A 171 -9.36 -7.45 4.98
CA ALA A 171 -8.92 -6.12 4.56
C ALA A 171 -8.39 -6.13 3.13
N ALA A 172 -7.59 -7.13 2.77
CA ALA A 172 -7.05 -7.29 1.41
C ALA A 172 -8.18 -7.58 0.39
N ALA A 173 -9.19 -8.35 0.78
CA ALA A 173 -10.36 -8.61 -0.05
C ALA A 173 -11.18 -7.33 -0.31
N TRP A 174 -11.41 -6.50 0.71
CA TRP A 174 -12.05 -5.19 0.54
C TRP A 174 -11.21 -4.24 -0.33
N MET A 175 -9.89 -4.28 -0.19
CA MET A 175 -9.00 -3.54 -1.08
C MET A 175 -9.12 -3.99 -2.53
N PHE A 176 -9.17 -5.31 -2.78
CA PHE A 176 -9.41 -5.85 -4.11
C PHE A 176 -10.75 -5.34 -4.68
N VAL A 177 -11.83 -5.38 -3.90
CA VAL A 177 -13.14 -4.83 -4.31
C VAL A 177 -13.03 -3.35 -4.66
N GLY A 178 -12.31 -2.56 -3.84
CA GLY A 178 -12.06 -1.15 -4.09
C GLY A 178 -11.29 -0.89 -5.39
N ASP A 179 -10.25 -1.69 -5.67
CA ASP A 179 -9.46 -1.62 -6.90
C ASP A 179 -10.32 -1.94 -8.14
N GLN A 180 -11.24 -2.91 -8.03
CA GLN A 180 -12.16 -3.24 -9.14
C GLN A 180 -13.10 -2.09 -9.46
N HIS A 181 -13.69 -1.46 -8.44
CA HIS A 181 -14.51 -0.27 -8.64
C HIS A 181 -13.72 0.90 -9.20
N LEU A 182 -12.48 1.09 -8.75
CA LEU A 182 -11.62 2.15 -9.26
C LEU A 182 -11.36 2.00 -10.75
N ARG A 183 -11.08 0.77 -11.21
CA ARG A 183 -10.87 0.46 -12.65
C ARG A 183 -12.10 0.69 -13.52
N ARG A 184 -13.30 0.72 -12.91
CA ARG A 184 -14.57 0.97 -13.58
C ARG A 184 -15.05 2.42 -13.43
N ASP A 185 -14.20 3.31 -12.90
CA ASP A 185 -14.53 4.70 -12.56
C ASP A 185 -15.71 4.83 -11.57
N GLU A 186 -16.00 3.78 -10.79
CA GLU A 186 -17.04 3.73 -9.76
C GLU A 186 -16.48 4.28 -8.44
N PHE A 187 -16.00 5.52 -8.46
CA PHE A 187 -15.20 6.11 -7.37
C PHE A 187 -15.86 6.05 -5.99
N ASP A 188 -17.16 6.28 -5.88
CA ASP A 188 -17.89 6.22 -4.60
C ASP A 188 -17.88 4.82 -4.00
N GLN A 189 -18.06 3.80 -4.84
CA GLN A 189 -18.06 2.40 -4.43
C GLN A 189 -16.64 1.96 -4.07
N SER A 190 -15.64 2.45 -4.82
CA SER A 190 -14.22 2.24 -4.54
C SER A 190 -13.81 2.78 -3.18
N VAL A 191 -14.12 4.05 -2.91
CA VAL A 191 -13.82 4.69 -1.61
C VAL A 191 -14.53 3.97 -0.46
N ALA A 192 -15.81 3.60 -0.63
CA ALA A 192 -16.55 2.84 0.38
C ALA A 192 -15.89 1.49 0.69
N ALA A 193 -15.43 0.76 -0.32
CA ALA A 193 -14.74 -0.51 -0.14
C ALA A 193 -13.39 -0.35 0.58
N TYR A 194 -12.59 0.66 0.24
CA TYR A 194 -11.35 0.94 0.98
C TYR A 194 -11.60 1.36 2.43
N GLU A 195 -12.65 2.13 2.73
CA GLU A 195 -13.03 2.43 4.12
C GLU A 195 -13.44 1.14 4.87
N GLN A 196 -14.10 0.18 4.22
CA GLN A 196 -14.38 -1.12 4.83
C GLN A 196 -13.11 -1.93 5.14
N ALA A 197 -12.07 -1.80 4.32
CA ALA A 197 -10.76 -2.39 4.60
C ALA A 197 -10.11 -1.79 5.87
N LEU A 198 -10.34 -0.49 6.14
CA LEU A 198 -9.80 0.21 7.30
C LEU A 198 -10.44 -0.20 8.64
N LEU A 199 -11.60 -0.85 8.61
CA LEU A 199 -12.32 -1.33 9.79
C LEU A 199 -11.77 -2.66 10.36
N GLY A 200 -10.78 -3.29 9.70
CA GLY A 200 -10.22 -4.55 10.18
C GLY A 200 -9.34 -4.40 11.42
N ASP A 201 -9.63 -5.16 12.49
CA ASP A 201 -8.88 -5.14 13.75
C ASP A 201 -7.40 -5.56 13.59
N ARG A 202 -7.10 -6.38 12.56
CA ARG A 202 -5.75 -6.91 12.27
C ARG A 202 -5.05 -6.18 11.12
N LEU A 203 -5.49 -4.97 10.77
CA LEU A 203 -4.90 -4.25 9.65
C LEU A 203 -3.47 -3.80 9.96
N SER A 204 -2.51 -4.26 9.15
CA SER A 204 -1.13 -3.82 9.26
C SER A 204 -1.00 -2.33 8.95
N ASP A 205 -0.01 -1.67 9.53
CA ASP A 205 0.29 -0.26 9.24
C ASP A 205 0.58 -0.03 7.74
N ALA A 206 1.17 -1.02 7.06
CA ALA A 206 1.43 -0.96 5.63
C ALA A 206 0.13 -1.00 4.81
N ASP A 207 -0.81 -1.89 5.17
CA ASP A 207 -2.11 -1.97 4.50
C ASP A 207 -2.97 -0.74 4.79
N ARG A 208 -2.87 -0.17 6.00
CA ARG A 208 -3.52 1.10 6.35
C ARG A 208 -3.02 2.25 5.48
N VAL A 209 -1.71 2.35 5.27
CA VAL A 209 -1.13 3.34 4.35
C VAL A 209 -1.63 3.11 2.92
N ARG A 210 -1.63 1.85 2.45
CA ARG A 210 -2.08 1.50 1.10
C ARG A 210 -3.55 1.86 0.88
N ALA A 211 -4.43 1.52 1.81
CA ALA A 211 -5.87 1.82 1.72
C ALA A 211 -6.14 3.33 1.75
N LEU A 212 -5.52 4.09 2.66
CA LEU A 212 -5.69 5.54 2.69
C LEU A 212 -5.13 6.23 1.44
N THR A 213 -4.03 5.71 0.88
CA THR A 213 -3.46 6.22 -0.38
C THR A 213 -4.45 5.99 -1.52
N ALA A 214 -5.01 4.78 -1.61
CA ALA A 214 -6.02 4.44 -2.62
C ALA A 214 -7.30 5.28 -2.50
N ILE A 215 -7.76 5.58 -1.28
CA ILE A 215 -8.88 6.52 -1.05
C ILE A 215 -8.54 7.91 -1.59
N GLY A 216 -7.36 8.44 -1.23
CA GLY A 216 -6.90 9.75 -1.70
C GLY A 216 -6.83 9.81 -3.23
N ASP A 217 -6.24 8.79 -3.85
CA ASP A 217 -6.08 8.69 -5.30
C ASP A 217 -7.44 8.58 -6.00
N ALA A 218 -8.35 7.72 -5.52
CA ALA A 218 -9.70 7.59 -6.05
C ALA A 218 -10.48 8.91 -6.00
N LEU A 219 -10.32 9.69 -4.92
CA LEU A 219 -10.97 11.00 -4.78
C LEU A 219 -10.34 12.07 -5.68
N VAL A 220 -9.03 11.99 -5.93
CA VAL A 220 -8.37 12.84 -6.93
C VAL A 220 -8.89 12.54 -8.33
N GLU A 221 -9.03 11.27 -8.70
CA GLU A 221 -9.59 10.87 -10.00
C GLU A 221 -11.07 11.29 -10.12
N LYS A 222 -11.86 11.17 -9.05
CA LYS A 222 -13.23 11.72 -8.95
C LYS A 222 -13.28 13.25 -9.06
N ARG A 223 -12.14 13.95 -8.95
CA ARG A 223 -12.02 15.42 -8.86
C ARG A 223 -12.64 16.05 -7.59
N ASP A 224 -12.90 15.24 -6.57
CA ASP A 224 -13.30 15.71 -5.25
C ASP A 224 -12.06 16.06 -4.41
N LEU A 225 -11.47 17.22 -4.73
CA LEU A 225 -10.20 17.65 -4.15
C LEU A 225 -10.28 17.92 -2.64
N ASP A 226 -11.46 18.22 -2.12
CA ASP A 226 -11.66 18.51 -0.69
C ASP A 226 -11.67 17.21 0.12
N ALA A 227 -12.40 16.20 -0.37
CA ALA A 227 -12.36 14.86 0.23
C ALA A 227 -10.97 14.21 0.07
N ALA A 228 -10.31 14.38 -1.08
CA ALA A 228 -8.97 13.87 -1.32
C ALA A 228 -7.95 14.46 -0.32
N GLU A 229 -8.00 15.78 -0.08
CA GLU A 229 -7.15 16.41 0.93
C GLU A 229 -7.40 15.82 2.33
N ALA A 230 -8.66 15.61 2.70
CA ALA A 230 -8.99 15.01 3.99
C ALA A 230 -8.39 13.59 4.14
N ALA A 231 -8.43 12.78 3.07
CA ALA A 231 -7.81 11.46 3.04
C ALA A 231 -6.28 11.52 3.19
N TYR A 232 -5.59 12.39 2.44
CA TYR A 232 -4.13 12.53 2.59
C TYR A 232 -3.72 13.17 3.92
N ARG A 233 -4.56 14.00 4.55
CA ARG A 233 -4.32 14.47 5.93
C ARG A 233 -4.44 13.35 6.96
N ARG A 234 -5.29 12.33 6.74
CA ARG A 234 -5.29 11.11 7.56
C ARG A 234 -3.96 10.36 7.41
N LEU A 235 -3.40 10.29 6.20
CA LEU A 235 -2.04 9.75 5.97
C LEU A 235 -0.94 10.58 6.65
N GLU A 236 -1.03 11.91 6.59
CA GLU A 236 -0.08 12.80 7.28
C GLU A 236 -0.12 12.61 8.80
N ALA A 237 -1.31 12.42 9.38
CA ALA A 237 -1.46 12.09 10.78
C ALA A 237 -0.79 10.74 11.12
N LEU A 238 -0.97 9.72 10.27
CA LEU A 238 -0.30 8.42 10.39
C LEU A 238 1.22 8.55 10.21
N ALA A 239 1.70 9.50 9.39
CA ALA A 239 3.12 9.73 9.16
C ALA A 239 3.90 10.16 10.40
N LYS A 240 3.21 10.66 11.43
CA LYS A 240 3.82 11.00 12.73
C LYS A 240 4.32 9.78 13.48
N THR A 241 3.67 8.62 13.30
CA THR A 241 4.04 7.35 13.94
C THR A 241 4.68 6.38 12.96
N ASN A 242 4.27 6.41 11.69
CA ASN A 242 4.75 5.52 10.64
C ASN A 242 5.45 6.30 9.52
N ARG A 243 6.78 6.20 9.45
CA ARG A 243 7.60 6.89 8.44
C ARG A 243 7.21 6.55 7.00
N TYR A 244 6.67 5.35 6.74
CA TYR A 244 6.26 4.92 5.40
C TYR A 244 5.07 5.72 4.86
N ALA A 245 4.24 6.31 5.73
CA ALA A 245 3.08 7.11 5.32
C ALA A 245 3.46 8.53 4.85
N ARG A 246 4.68 8.99 5.17
CA ARG A 246 5.10 10.39 4.93
C ARG A 246 5.16 10.75 3.45
N THR A 247 5.84 9.93 2.65
CA THR A 247 5.99 10.21 1.22
C THR A 247 4.64 10.21 0.50
N PRO A 248 3.76 9.19 0.64
CA PRO A 248 2.42 9.23 0.04
C PRO A 248 1.58 10.45 0.46
N ALA A 249 1.66 10.85 1.74
CA ALA A 249 0.95 12.03 2.23
C ALA A 249 1.45 13.31 1.56
N GLU A 250 2.77 13.55 1.57
CA GLU A 250 3.38 14.75 0.99
C GLU A 250 3.11 14.83 -0.52
N THR A 251 3.25 13.71 -1.25
CA THR A 251 2.98 13.67 -2.69
C THR A 251 1.51 13.89 -3.01
N GLY A 252 0.60 13.27 -2.25
CA GLY A 252 -0.83 13.42 -2.43
C GLY A 252 -1.32 14.84 -2.16
N LEU A 253 -0.88 15.45 -1.05
CA LEU A 253 -1.22 16.84 -0.72
C LEU A 253 -0.65 17.84 -1.74
N ALA A 254 0.58 17.61 -2.23
CA ALA A 254 1.15 18.42 -3.30
C ALA A 254 0.30 18.32 -4.58
N ARG A 255 -0.07 17.09 -4.99
CA ARG A 255 -0.94 16.85 -6.16
C ARG A 255 -2.27 17.59 -6.01
N VAL A 256 -2.93 17.51 -4.86
CA VAL A 256 -4.21 18.22 -4.60
C VAL A 256 -4.03 19.74 -4.66
N ARG A 257 -2.96 20.28 -4.06
CA ARG A 257 -2.66 21.72 -4.08
C ARG A 257 -2.46 22.21 -5.51
N ASP A 258 -1.68 21.49 -6.30
CA ASP A 258 -1.36 21.87 -7.68
C ASP A 258 -2.64 21.85 -8.54
N LEU A 259 -3.49 20.83 -8.39
CA LEU A 259 -4.81 20.77 -9.04
C LEU A 259 -5.73 21.92 -8.63
N ARG A 260 -5.70 22.36 -7.37
CA ARG A 260 -6.48 23.53 -6.91
C ARG A 260 -5.97 24.84 -7.47
N VAL A 261 -4.65 25.05 -7.45
CA VAL A 261 -4.04 26.25 -8.06
C VAL A 261 -4.42 26.31 -9.53
N LEU A 262 -4.33 25.18 -10.21
CA LEU A 262 -4.71 25.06 -11.61
C LEU A 262 -6.20 25.36 -11.84
N ARG A 263 -7.09 24.79 -11.02
CA ARG A 263 -8.54 25.10 -11.07
C ARG A 263 -8.80 26.60 -10.89
N ARG A 264 -8.09 27.27 -9.99
CA ARG A 264 -8.21 28.72 -9.78
C ARG A 264 -7.68 29.52 -10.98
N ILE A 265 -6.53 29.15 -11.53
CA ILE A 265 -5.98 29.77 -12.75
C ILE A 265 -6.98 29.64 -13.89
N PHE A 266 -7.56 28.44 -14.07
CA PHE A 266 -8.57 28.19 -15.08
C PHE A 266 -9.83 29.04 -14.88
N GLN A 267 -10.39 29.06 -13.67
CA GLN A 267 -11.55 29.89 -13.34
C GLN A 267 -11.26 31.38 -13.55
N GLY A 268 -10.09 31.86 -13.14
CA GLY A 268 -9.64 33.22 -13.38
C GLY A 268 -9.54 33.55 -14.88
N GLY A 269 -8.97 32.62 -15.67
CA GLY A 269 -8.93 32.72 -17.12
C GLY A 269 -10.32 32.84 -17.73
N LEU A 270 -11.27 32.01 -17.28
CA LEU A 270 -12.66 32.03 -17.77
C LEU A 270 -13.36 33.36 -17.43
N VAL A 271 -13.12 33.92 -16.24
CA VAL A 271 -13.61 35.26 -15.88
C VAL A 271 -13.03 36.33 -16.81
N VAL A 272 -11.73 36.28 -17.12
CA VAL A 272 -11.09 37.22 -18.05
C VAL A 272 -11.69 37.11 -19.45
N VAL A 273 -11.89 35.89 -19.96
CA VAL A 273 -12.56 35.63 -21.26
C VAL A 273 -13.97 36.23 -21.26
N PHE A 274 -14.74 35.99 -20.19
CA PHE A 274 -16.10 36.48 -20.07
C PHE A 274 -16.15 38.02 -20.05
N LEU A 275 -15.32 38.66 -19.22
CA LEU A 275 -15.21 40.11 -19.16
C LEU A 275 -14.80 40.72 -20.50
N TYR A 276 -13.84 40.11 -21.18
CA TYR A 276 -13.42 40.53 -22.52
C TYR A 276 -14.55 40.43 -23.54
N THR A 277 -15.27 39.32 -23.54
CA THR A 277 -16.42 39.10 -24.43
C THR A 277 -17.53 40.13 -24.15
N ALA A 278 -17.80 40.44 -22.88
CA ALA A 278 -18.75 41.48 -22.50
C ALA A 278 -18.33 42.86 -23.01
N VAL A 279 -17.05 43.21 -22.91
CA VAL A 279 -16.51 44.47 -23.47
C VAL A 279 -16.71 44.53 -24.99
N LEU A 280 -16.45 43.44 -25.71
CA LEU A 280 -16.71 43.36 -27.15
C LEU A 280 -18.19 43.59 -27.46
N LEU A 281 -19.09 42.87 -26.79
CA LEU A 281 -20.54 42.93 -27.01
C LEU A 281 -21.11 44.32 -26.73
N ILE A 282 -20.66 44.99 -25.66
CA ILE A 282 -21.06 46.36 -25.33
C ILE A 282 -20.48 47.36 -26.34
N GLY A 283 -19.27 47.10 -26.83
CA GLY A 283 -18.57 47.96 -27.77
C GLY A 283 -19.14 47.96 -29.18
N ILE A 284 -19.82 46.88 -29.59
CA ILE A 284 -20.41 46.73 -30.93
C ILE A 284 -21.58 47.71 -31.10
N PRO A 285 -21.54 48.62 -32.09
CA PRO A 285 -22.67 49.45 -32.44
C PRO A 285 -23.70 48.62 -33.22
N TRP A 286 -24.52 47.84 -32.52
CA TRP A 286 -25.48 46.86 -33.10
C TRP A 286 -26.35 47.41 -34.24
N ARG A 287 -26.67 48.71 -34.21
CA ARG A 287 -27.44 49.39 -35.28
C ARG A 287 -26.71 49.48 -36.63
N LYS A 288 -25.38 49.36 -36.64
CA LYS A 288 -24.54 49.43 -37.84
C LYS A 288 -24.16 48.05 -38.37
N VAL A 289 -24.51 46.98 -37.66
CA VAL A 289 -24.22 45.61 -38.09
C VAL A 289 -25.09 45.28 -39.29
N THR A 290 -24.45 45.01 -40.43
CA THR A 290 -25.13 44.57 -41.65
C THR A 290 -24.99 43.07 -41.83
N TRP A 291 -25.91 42.46 -42.58
CA TRP A 291 -25.85 41.03 -42.87
C TRP A 291 -24.52 40.56 -43.50
N PRO A 292 -23.92 41.28 -44.48
CA PRO A 292 -22.62 40.91 -45.03
C PRO A 292 -21.49 40.91 -43.99
N MET A 293 -21.52 41.84 -43.02
CA MET A 293 -20.54 41.88 -41.93
C MET A 293 -20.66 40.66 -41.02
N ALA A 294 -21.89 40.30 -40.65
CA ALA A 294 -22.16 39.09 -39.86
C ALA A 294 -21.75 37.81 -40.63
N MET A 295 -22.01 37.77 -41.94
CA MET A 295 -21.63 36.64 -42.80
C MET A 295 -20.11 36.53 -43.01
N GLY A 296 -19.36 37.62 -42.89
CA GLY A 296 -17.90 37.64 -43.01
C GLY A 296 -17.15 36.83 -41.95
N VAL A 297 -17.81 36.42 -40.86
CA VAL A 297 -17.25 35.59 -39.78
C VAL A 297 -17.24 34.09 -40.12
N TRP A 298 -18.13 33.68 -41.03
CA TRP A 298 -18.35 32.25 -41.28
C TRP A 298 -17.14 31.50 -41.85
N PRO A 299 -16.29 32.07 -42.72
CA PRO A 299 -15.12 31.34 -43.25
C PRO A 299 -14.16 30.88 -42.15
N GLU A 300 -13.84 31.75 -41.19
CA GLU A 300 -12.93 31.37 -40.11
C GLU A 300 -13.63 30.45 -39.09
N ALA A 301 -14.93 30.65 -38.86
CA ALA A 301 -15.72 29.79 -37.98
C ALA A 301 -15.80 28.36 -38.55
N LEU A 302 -16.01 28.22 -39.86
CA LEU A 302 -15.99 26.94 -40.57
C LEU A 302 -14.63 26.27 -40.45
N THR A 303 -13.53 27.02 -40.60
CA THR A 303 -12.17 26.49 -40.41
C THR A 303 -11.98 25.89 -39.02
N LEU A 304 -12.36 26.63 -37.97
CA LEU A 304 -12.33 26.12 -36.59
C LEU A 304 -13.26 24.91 -36.40
N SER A 305 -14.40 24.89 -37.08
CA SER A 305 -15.35 23.78 -37.06
C SER A 305 -14.78 22.51 -37.68
N PHE A 306 -14.04 22.62 -38.79
CA PHE A 306 -13.36 21.47 -39.39
C PHE A 306 -12.27 20.91 -38.48
N ILE A 307 -11.48 21.78 -37.83
CA ILE A 307 -10.47 21.35 -36.85
C ILE A 307 -11.14 20.66 -35.66
N ALA A 308 -12.20 21.25 -35.11
CA ALA A 308 -12.95 20.67 -34.00
C ALA A 308 -13.61 19.34 -34.39
N LEU A 309 -14.15 19.20 -35.61
CA LEU A 309 -14.70 17.94 -36.10
C LEU A 309 -13.63 16.86 -36.20
N GLY A 310 -12.44 17.18 -36.72
CA GLY A 310 -11.33 16.22 -36.78
C GLY A 310 -10.85 15.77 -35.39
N VAL A 311 -10.79 16.71 -34.45
CA VAL A 311 -10.49 16.42 -33.04
C VAL A 311 -11.59 15.53 -32.45
N LEU A 312 -12.86 15.92 -32.55
CA LEU A 312 -14.01 15.17 -32.04
C LEU A 312 -14.12 13.77 -32.67
N SER A 313 -13.82 13.61 -33.96
CA SER A 313 -13.83 12.30 -34.62
C SER A 313 -12.76 11.36 -34.07
N GLY A 314 -11.61 11.90 -33.66
CA GLY A 314 -10.55 11.12 -33.00
C GLY A 314 -10.82 10.83 -31.52
N LEU A 315 -11.90 11.36 -30.97
CA LEU A 315 -12.26 11.28 -29.55
C LEU A 315 -13.53 10.46 -29.31
N HIS A 316 -14.03 9.75 -30.31
CA HIS A 316 -15.24 8.92 -30.19
C HIS A 316 -15.13 7.88 -29.07
N ASP A 317 -13.91 7.40 -28.79
CA ASP A 317 -13.62 6.43 -27.72
C ASP A 317 -13.47 7.08 -26.34
N LYS A 318 -13.57 8.40 -26.23
CA LYS A 318 -13.43 9.13 -24.95
C LYS A 318 -14.79 9.37 -24.32
N GLY A 319 -14.80 9.40 -22.98
CA GLY A 319 -16.02 9.60 -22.20
C GLY A 319 -16.76 10.91 -22.54
N PRO A 320 -18.09 10.97 -22.32
CA PRO A 320 -18.94 12.08 -22.74
C PRO A 320 -18.55 13.44 -22.13
N ILE A 321 -17.91 13.45 -20.96
CA ILE A 321 -17.39 14.69 -20.33
C ILE A 321 -16.32 15.35 -21.23
N PHE A 322 -15.49 14.54 -21.88
CA PHE A 322 -14.42 15.01 -22.76
C PHE A 322 -15.00 15.66 -24.00
N VAL A 323 -15.91 14.94 -24.67
CA VAL A 323 -16.61 15.40 -25.87
C VAL A 323 -17.30 16.73 -25.58
N ASN A 324 -18.05 16.80 -24.48
CA ASN A 324 -18.73 18.03 -24.06
C ASN A 324 -17.75 19.19 -23.85
N SER A 325 -16.60 18.95 -23.20
CA SER A 325 -15.60 19.99 -22.93
C SER A 325 -15.00 20.56 -24.22
N VAL A 326 -14.65 19.70 -25.19
CA VAL A 326 -14.16 20.15 -26.50
C VAL A 326 -15.23 20.90 -27.27
N THR A 327 -16.48 20.42 -27.25
CA THR A 327 -17.61 21.09 -27.87
C THR A 327 -17.84 22.49 -27.29
N TYR A 328 -17.82 22.64 -25.95
CA TYR A 328 -17.98 23.95 -25.32
C TYR A 328 -16.83 24.91 -25.65
N LEU A 329 -15.60 24.40 -25.72
CA LEU A 329 -14.45 25.20 -26.13
C LEU A 329 -14.58 25.69 -27.58
N TRP A 330 -15.02 24.81 -28.47
CA TRP A 330 -15.27 25.15 -29.87
C TRP A 330 -16.38 26.21 -30.00
N ILE A 331 -17.54 26.01 -29.35
CA ILE A 331 -18.64 26.98 -29.35
C ILE A 331 -18.16 28.34 -28.82
N GLY A 332 -17.45 28.34 -27.69
CA GLY A 332 -16.91 29.56 -27.07
C GLY A 332 -15.89 30.27 -27.97
N GLY A 333 -15.00 29.51 -28.62
CA GLY A 333 -14.00 30.04 -29.55
C GLY A 333 -14.63 30.68 -30.79
N VAL A 334 -15.58 30.01 -31.44
CA VAL A 334 -16.32 30.54 -32.60
C VAL A 334 -17.09 31.81 -32.21
N PHE A 335 -17.77 31.79 -31.06
CA PHE A 335 -18.52 32.95 -30.58
C PHE A 335 -17.61 34.15 -30.31
N LEU A 336 -16.50 33.94 -29.61
CA LEU A 336 -15.52 34.99 -29.30
C LEU A 336 -14.94 35.59 -30.58
N MET A 337 -14.57 34.74 -31.53
CA MET A 337 -14.00 35.17 -32.79
C MET A 337 -15.00 35.96 -33.63
N GLY A 338 -16.27 35.58 -33.61
CA GLY A 338 -17.35 36.35 -34.25
C GLY A 338 -17.58 37.71 -33.60
N CYS A 339 -17.61 37.78 -32.27
CA CYS A 339 -17.70 39.05 -31.55
C CYS A 339 -16.50 39.95 -31.88
N ASN A 340 -15.30 39.38 -31.94
CA ASN A 340 -14.09 40.12 -32.26
C ASN A 340 -14.11 40.66 -33.69
N ASN A 341 -14.44 39.83 -34.69
CA ASN A 341 -14.49 40.26 -36.09
C ASN A 341 -15.56 41.36 -36.30
N LEU A 342 -16.74 41.20 -35.68
CA LEU A 342 -17.80 42.20 -35.74
C LEU A 342 -17.40 43.53 -35.08
N TYR A 343 -16.67 43.47 -33.96
CA TYR A 343 -16.13 44.65 -33.30
C TYR A 343 -15.11 45.37 -34.19
N ILE A 344 -14.20 44.64 -34.83
CA ILE A 344 -13.16 45.20 -35.72
C ILE A 344 -13.78 45.84 -36.97
N GLN A 345 -14.76 45.20 -37.59
CA GLN A 345 -15.41 45.74 -38.80
C GLN A 345 -16.24 47.00 -38.51
N THR A 346 -16.77 47.13 -37.29
CA THR A 346 -17.61 48.28 -36.91
C THR A 346 -16.82 49.46 -36.34
N ARG A 347 -15.57 49.23 -35.90
CA ARG A 347 -14.68 50.28 -35.37
C ARG A 347 -13.24 50.08 -35.90
N PRO A 348 -12.69 51.02 -36.69
CA PRO A 348 -11.29 50.95 -37.07
C PRO A 348 -10.41 50.97 -35.81
N ILE A 349 -9.67 49.88 -35.60
CA ILE A 349 -8.83 49.68 -34.42
C ILE A 349 -7.71 50.72 -34.44
N SER A 350 -7.58 51.49 -33.36
CA SER A 350 -6.41 52.36 -33.17
C SER A 350 -5.17 51.52 -32.89
N LYS A 351 -3.97 51.98 -33.27
CA LYS A 351 -2.71 51.26 -32.96
C LYS A 351 -2.57 50.90 -31.46
N TYR A 352 -3.12 51.75 -30.58
CA TYR A 352 -3.18 51.50 -29.14
C TYR A 352 -4.10 50.33 -28.74
N SER A 353 -5.26 50.19 -29.40
CA SER A 353 -6.14 49.06 -29.13
C SER A 353 -5.53 47.76 -29.64
N LEU A 354 -4.79 47.76 -30.76
CA LEU A 354 -4.07 46.57 -31.23
C LEU A 354 -3.05 46.07 -30.18
N LEU A 355 -2.29 46.98 -29.56
CA LEU A 355 -1.29 46.68 -28.54
C LEU A 355 -1.88 46.10 -27.24
N VAL A 356 -3.11 46.46 -26.90
CA VAL A 356 -3.80 45.94 -25.70
C VAL A 356 -4.56 44.64 -26.00
N PHE A 357 -5.17 44.55 -27.19
CA PHE A 357 -6.01 43.42 -27.58
C PHE A 357 -5.21 42.16 -27.91
N ALA A 358 -4.09 42.28 -28.63
CA ALA A 358 -3.27 41.12 -29.00
C ALA A 358 -2.78 40.29 -27.81
N PRO A 359 -2.18 40.87 -26.74
CA PRO A 359 -1.76 40.10 -25.58
C PRO A 359 -2.94 39.51 -24.80
N LEU A 360 -4.08 40.19 -24.76
CA LEU A 360 -5.27 39.66 -24.08
C LEU A 360 -5.83 38.42 -24.80
N VAL A 361 -5.94 38.46 -26.13
CA VAL A 361 -6.33 37.31 -26.94
C VAL A 361 -5.34 36.16 -26.76
N LEU A 362 -4.03 36.44 -26.71
CA LEU A 362 -3.02 35.43 -26.43
C LEU A 362 -3.21 34.79 -25.05
N VAL A 363 -3.49 35.58 -24.01
CA VAL A 363 -3.77 35.06 -22.66
C VAL A 363 -5.03 34.18 -22.66
N VAL A 364 -6.08 34.58 -23.38
CA VAL A 364 -7.31 33.80 -23.54
C VAL A 364 -7.05 32.47 -24.24
N VAL A 365 -6.30 32.49 -25.35
CA VAL A 365 -5.94 31.28 -26.10
C VAL A 365 -5.06 30.36 -25.25
N LEU A 366 -4.06 30.89 -24.55
CA LEU A 366 -3.22 30.11 -23.65
C LEU A 366 -4.03 29.50 -22.50
N ALA A 367 -4.97 30.25 -21.90
CA ALA A 367 -5.85 29.75 -20.85
C ALA A 367 -6.77 28.65 -21.37
N MET A 368 -7.31 28.78 -22.59
CA MET A 368 -8.12 27.77 -23.26
C MET A 368 -7.32 26.51 -23.60
N CYS A 369 -6.14 26.65 -24.19
CA CYS A 369 -5.24 25.54 -24.50
C CYS A 369 -4.82 24.80 -23.22
N PHE A 370 -4.51 25.53 -22.15
CA PHE A 370 -4.18 24.96 -20.85
C PHE A 370 -5.37 24.22 -20.22
N ALA A 371 -6.58 24.78 -20.34
CA ALA A 371 -7.81 24.14 -19.89
C ALA A 371 -8.09 22.83 -20.61
N VAL A 372 -7.94 22.81 -21.94
CA VAL A 372 -8.05 21.59 -22.74
C VAL A 372 -6.97 20.62 -22.27
N TYR A 373 -5.71 21.01 -22.30
CA TYR A 373 -4.55 20.19 -21.93
C TYR A 373 -4.75 19.46 -20.60
N HIS A 374 -5.34 20.13 -19.60
CA HIS A 374 -5.51 19.56 -18.28
C HIS A 374 -6.85 18.82 -18.06
N SER A 375 -7.96 19.30 -18.65
CA SER A 375 -9.25 18.60 -18.55
C SER A 375 -9.23 17.25 -19.28
N THR A 376 -8.35 17.12 -20.26
CA THR A 376 -8.23 15.95 -21.13
C THR A 376 -7.17 14.95 -20.66
N ASP A 377 -6.46 15.25 -19.57
CA ASP A 377 -5.28 14.51 -19.10
C ASP A 377 -4.28 14.24 -20.24
N LEU A 378 -4.23 15.17 -21.23
CA LEU A 378 -3.50 14.99 -22.47
C LEU A 378 -2.02 14.75 -22.22
N ALA A 379 -1.49 15.33 -21.13
CA ALA A 379 -0.12 15.14 -20.67
C ALA A 379 0.17 13.68 -20.33
N ASN A 380 -0.70 13.04 -19.54
CA ASN A 380 -0.56 11.65 -19.17
C ASN A 380 -0.76 10.76 -20.39
N LEU A 381 -1.72 11.08 -21.27
CA LEU A 381 -1.91 10.36 -22.54
C LEU A 381 -0.71 10.47 -23.48
N LEU A 382 -0.13 11.66 -23.66
CA LEU A 382 1.08 11.87 -24.46
C LEU A 382 2.29 11.18 -23.83
N TRP A 383 2.42 11.29 -22.51
CA TRP A 383 3.50 10.67 -21.76
C TRP A 383 3.42 9.14 -21.79
N ASP A 384 2.24 8.57 -21.60
CA ASP A 384 2.00 7.14 -21.69
C ASP A 384 2.17 6.64 -23.12
N SER A 385 1.74 7.40 -24.13
CA SER A 385 1.99 7.05 -25.55
C SER A 385 3.48 7.05 -25.88
N LEU A 386 4.23 8.08 -25.44
CA LEU A 386 5.68 8.16 -25.60
C LEU A 386 6.39 7.04 -24.84
N ARG A 387 5.93 6.70 -23.64
CA ARG A 387 6.49 5.62 -22.82
C ARG A 387 6.22 4.26 -23.45
N TYR A 388 5.03 4.06 -24.01
CA TYR A 388 4.66 2.84 -24.74
C TYR A 388 5.53 2.66 -25.99
N GLU A 389 5.71 3.71 -26.79
CA GLU A 389 6.64 3.73 -27.93
C GLU A 389 8.08 3.43 -27.50
N MET A 390 8.57 4.02 -26.41
CA MET A 390 9.93 3.76 -25.91
C MET A 390 10.12 2.32 -25.40
N GLN A 391 9.11 1.73 -24.76
CA GLN A 391 9.18 0.37 -24.23
C GLN A 391 8.98 -0.71 -25.31
N TYR A 392 8.11 -0.48 -26.28
CA TYR A 392 7.76 -1.48 -27.31
C TYR A 392 8.43 -1.26 -28.66
N GLY A 393 8.86 -0.03 -28.97
CA GLY A 393 9.66 0.28 -30.15
C GLY A 393 11.07 -0.32 -30.09
N ALA A 394 11.67 -0.36 -28.89
CA ALA A 394 12.98 -0.97 -28.65
C ALA A 394 13.00 -2.50 -28.80
N LEU A 395 11.84 -3.17 -28.83
CA LEU A 395 11.72 -4.62 -29.02
C LEU A 395 11.56 -5.02 -30.51
N LYS A 396 11.38 -4.04 -31.40
CA LYS A 396 11.21 -4.26 -32.85
C LYS A 396 12.46 -3.90 -33.69
N SER A 397 13.51 -3.37 -33.07
CA SER A 397 14.84 -3.15 -33.66
C SER A 397 15.82 -4.15 -33.08
#